data_AF-A0A953IFD3-F1
#
_entry.id   AF-A0A953IFD3-F1
#
_cell.length_a   1.000
_cell.length_b   1.000
_cell.length_c   1.000
_cell.angle_alpha   90.00
_cell.angle_beta   90.00
_cell.angle_gamma   90.00
#
_symmetry.space_group_name_H-M   'P 1'
#
loop_
_entity.id
_entity.type
_entity.pdbx_description
1 polymer ?
#
loop_
_entity_poly.entity_id
_entity_poly.type
_entity_poly.pdbx_seq_one_letter_code
_entity_poly.pdbx_strand_id
1 'polypeptide(L)'
;MAKRAIVLVLDGFGVGAMADVEQVQPRDAGAHTLASLVRSQGALRIPSLVRLGLPHIAPEAGLEPAGPPLAAWGRCNLAHWGADTFAGHNEIQGNRPLRPVISLFSTVAGQVRAHLEQAGHRVEDALPGGSALLVDGQILVGDNLETDPGR
;
A
#
# COMPACT_ATOMS: atom_id res chain seq x y z
N MET A 1 -30.72 -20.26 6.36
CA MET A 1 -29.32 -19.78 6.46
C MET A 1 -29.33 -18.25 6.48
N ALA A 2 -28.50 -17.62 7.30
CA ALA A 2 -28.31 -16.16 7.25
C ALA A 2 -27.70 -15.74 5.90
N LYS A 3 -28.10 -14.57 5.40
CA LYS A 3 -27.44 -13.95 4.25
C LYS A 3 -26.01 -13.58 4.65
N ARG A 4 -25.04 -13.85 3.78
CA ARG A 4 -23.60 -13.61 4.03
C ARG A 4 -23.02 -12.89 2.82
N ALA A 5 -22.06 -12.01 3.07
CA ALA A 5 -21.19 -11.44 2.07
C ALA A 5 -19.75 -11.87 2.36
N ILE A 6 -18.97 -12.11 1.31
CA ILE A 6 -17.54 -12.41 1.41
C ILE A 6 -16.82 -11.31 0.64
N VAL A 7 -15.89 -10.64 1.32
CA VAL A 7 -15.00 -9.65 0.70
C VAL A 7 -13.62 -10.28 0.63
N LEU A 8 -13.08 -10.41 -0.60
CA LEU A 8 -11.73 -10.91 -0.85
C LEU A 8 -10.87 -9.73 -1.32
N VAL A 9 -9.82 -9.43 -0.59
CA VAL A 9 -8.84 -8.39 -0.94
C VAL A 9 -7.57 -9.08 -1.43
N LEU A 10 -7.13 -8.72 -2.64
CA LEU A 10 -5.83 -9.12 -3.18
C LEU A 10 -4.86 -7.97 -2.92
N ASP A 11 -4.16 -8.02 -1.79
CA ASP A 11 -3.29 -6.92 -1.37
C ASP A 11 -2.12 -6.70 -2.36
N GLY A 12 -1.83 -5.43 -2.65
CA GLY A 12 -0.85 -5.01 -3.66
C GLY A 12 -1.24 -5.26 -5.13
N PHE A 13 -2.44 -5.76 -5.43
CA PHE A 13 -2.87 -6.07 -6.80
C PHE A 13 -3.50 -4.86 -7.52
N GLY A 14 -2.65 -4.02 -8.13
CA GLY A 14 -3.07 -2.86 -8.93
C GLY A 14 -3.39 -3.16 -10.40
N VAL A 15 -4.38 -2.46 -10.95
CA VAL A 15 -4.81 -2.56 -12.37
C VAL A 15 -4.44 -1.31 -13.21
N GLY A 16 -3.43 -0.55 -12.77
CA GLY A 16 -2.94 0.64 -13.45
C GLY A 16 -2.83 1.84 -12.52
N ALA A 17 -1.92 2.77 -12.84
CA ALA A 17 -1.73 4.01 -12.11
C ALA A 17 -2.97 4.92 -12.22
N MET A 18 -3.30 5.62 -11.13
CA MET A 18 -4.34 6.64 -11.13
C MET A 18 -3.88 7.91 -11.87
N ALA A 19 -4.82 8.72 -12.36
CA ALA A 19 -4.50 9.91 -13.16
C ALA A 19 -3.72 11.00 -12.39
N ASP A 20 -3.81 11.01 -11.06
CA ASP A 20 -3.13 11.95 -10.18
C ASP A 20 -1.70 11.51 -9.78
N VAL A 21 -1.31 10.27 -10.09
CA VAL A 21 0.02 9.71 -9.75
C VAL A 21 1.16 10.61 -10.21
N GLU A 22 1.09 11.18 -11.41
CA GLU A 22 2.13 12.08 -11.92
C GLU A 22 2.35 13.32 -11.04
N GLN A 23 1.32 13.75 -10.31
CA GLN A 23 1.38 14.91 -9.43
C GLN A 23 1.76 14.51 -8.00
N VAL A 24 1.15 13.43 -7.48
CA VAL A 24 1.25 13.08 -6.05
C VAL A 24 2.41 12.12 -5.75
N GLN A 25 2.74 11.23 -6.70
CA GLN A 25 3.79 10.22 -6.54
C GLN A 25 4.42 9.86 -7.91
N PRO A 26 5.24 10.78 -8.50
CA PRO A 26 5.74 10.62 -9.86
C PRO A 26 6.56 9.35 -10.11
N ARG A 27 7.10 8.74 -9.04
CA ARG A 27 7.86 7.48 -9.11
C ARG A 27 7.01 6.29 -9.55
N ASP A 28 5.71 6.35 -9.30
CA ASP A 28 4.77 5.28 -9.63
C ASP A 28 4.10 5.52 -11.00
N ALA A 29 4.56 6.53 -11.75
CA ALA A 29 4.05 6.82 -13.08
C ALA A 29 4.22 5.60 -14.01
N GLY A 30 3.11 5.17 -14.62
CA GLY A 30 3.06 3.98 -15.47
C GLY A 30 3.03 2.65 -14.72
N ALA A 31 2.94 2.65 -13.38
CA ALA A 31 2.79 1.41 -12.61
C ALA A 31 1.52 0.64 -13.03
N HIS A 32 1.68 -0.65 -13.28
CA HIS A 32 0.55 -1.53 -13.65
C HIS A 32 0.84 -2.98 -13.28
N THR A 33 0.46 -3.39 -12.06
CA THR A 33 0.79 -4.71 -11.51
C THR A 33 0.26 -5.86 -12.37
N LEU A 34 -1.03 -5.85 -12.74
CA LEU A 34 -1.59 -6.90 -13.60
C LEU A 34 -0.85 -7.03 -14.94
N ALA A 35 -0.59 -5.92 -15.65
CA ALA A 35 0.13 -5.96 -16.93
C ALA A 35 1.57 -6.46 -16.75
N SER A 36 2.27 -6.05 -15.68
CA SER A 36 3.60 -6.56 -15.36
C SER A 36 3.60 -8.07 -15.08
N LEU A 37 2.58 -8.59 -14.39
CA LEU A 37 2.42 -10.02 -14.16
C LEU A 37 2.16 -10.79 -15.46
N VAL A 38 1.29 -10.29 -16.32
CA VAL A 38 1.02 -10.90 -17.63
C VAL A 38 2.29 -10.94 -18.49
N ARG A 39 3.03 -9.83 -18.57
CA ARG A 39 4.28 -9.75 -19.35
C ARG A 39 5.37 -10.69 -18.83
N SER A 40 5.53 -10.80 -17.52
CA SER A 40 6.60 -11.59 -16.90
C SER A 40 6.35 -13.10 -16.93
N GLN A 41 5.09 -13.54 -16.78
CA GLN A 41 4.75 -14.96 -16.66
C GLN A 41 4.38 -15.61 -18.01
N GLY A 42 4.18 -14.82 -19.07
CA GLY A 42 3.76 -15.28 -20.39
C GLY A 42 2.29 -15.75 -20.45
N ALA A 43 1.86 -16.61 -19.52
CA ALA A 43 0.48 -17.06 -19.38
C ALA A 43 0.04 -17.07 -17.90
N LEU A 44 -0.57 -15.96 -17.45
CA LEU A 44 -1.14 -15.86 -16.11
C LEU A 44 -2.41 -16.72 -15.97
N ARG A 45 -2.32 -17.84 -15.26
CA ARG A 45 -3.43 -18.81 -15.12
C ARG A 45 -4.35 -18.44 -13.94
N ILE A 46 -5.31 -17.57 -14.19
CA ILE A 46 -6.33 -17.14 -13.21
C ILE A 46 -7.76 -17.27 -13.74
N PRO A 47 -8.20 -18.50 -14.12
CA PRO A 47 -9.45 -18.71 -14.86
C PRO A 47 -10.69 -18.21 -14.13
N SER A 48 -10.72 -18.27 -12.79
CA SER A 48 -11.83 -17.74 -11.99
C SER A 48 -11.96 -16.23 -12.12
N LEU A 49 -10.86 -15.48 -12.00
CA LEU A 49 -10.87 -14.02 -12.11
C LEU A 49 -11.17 -13.56 -13.56
N VAL A 50 -10.67 -14.31 -14.54
CA VAL A 50 -11.02 -14.10 -15.96
C VAL A 50 -12.53 -14.19 -16.18
N ARG A 51 -13.15 -15.27 -15.70
CA ARG A 51 -14.60 -15.48 -15.83
C ARG A 51 -15.43 -14.46 -15.06
N LEU A 52 -14.93 -13.96 -13.93
CA LEU A 52 -15.61 -12.91 -13.16
C LEU A 52 -15.56 -11.55 -13.86
N GLY A 53 -14.58 -11.30 -14.73
CA GLY A 53 -14.54 -10.11 -15.57
C GLY A 53 -13.24 -9.30 -15.50
N LEU A 54 -12.17 -9.82 -14.87
CA LEU A 54 -10.89 -9.10 -14.75
C LEU A 54 -10.33 -8.54 -16.08
N PRO A 55 -10.38 -9.25 -17.23
CA PRO A 55 -10.01 -8.71 -18.54
C PRO A 55 -10.71 -7.42 -18.96
N HIS A 56 -11.94 -7.21 -18.49
CA HIS A 56 -12.73 -6.03 -18.83
C HIS A 56 -12.36 -4.81 -17.97
N ILE A 57 -11.74 -5.04 -16.81
CA ILE A 57 -11.31 -3.98 -15.87
C ILE A 57 -10.10 -3.22 -16.43
N ALA A 58 -9.16 -3.93 -17.03
CA ALA A 58 -7.92 -3.40 -17.61
C ALA A 58 -7.55 -4.17 -18.89
N PRO A 59 -8.25 -3.95 -20.01
CA PRO A 59 -7.97 -4.63 -21.29
C PRO A 59 -6.55 -4.41 -21.79
N GLU A 60 -5.93 -3.28 -21.44
CA GLU A 60 -4.54 -2.93 -21.75
C GLU A 60 -3.51 -3.90 -21.13
N ALA A 61 -3.91 -4.71 -20.14
CA ALA A 61 -3.01 -5.66 -19.51
C ALA A 61 -2.70 -6.90 -20.37
N GLY A 62 -3.42 -7.12 -21.47
CA GLY A 62 -3.21 -8.26 -22.37
C GLY A 62 -3.74 -9.60 -21.84
N LEU A 63 -4.71 -9.55 -20.92
CA LEU A 63 -5.40 -10.75 -20.43
C LEU A 63 -6.66 -10.96 -21.27
N GLU A 64 -6.73 -12.07 -22.01
CA GLU A 64 -7.85 -12.34 -22.91
C GLU A 64 -9.14 -12.77 -22.17
N PRO A 65 -10.31 -12.24 -22.53
CA PRO A 65 -11.59 -12.72 -22.03
C PRO A 65 -11.88 -14.17 -22.46
N ALA A 66 -12.48 -14.96 -21.55
CA ALA A 66 -12.95 -16.32 -21.87
C ALA A 66 -14.41 -16.36 -22.37
N GLY A 67 -15.06 -15.19 -22.55
CA GLY A 67 -16.48 -15.02 -22.86
C GLY A 67 -17.12 -13.83 -22.11
N PRO A 68 -18.45 -13.69 -22.12
CA PRO A 68 -19.15 -12.67 -21.33
C PRO A 68 -18.88 -12.83 -19.83
N PRO A 69 -18.69 -11.73 -19.08
CA PRO A 69 -18.36 -11.79 -17.64
C PRO A 69 -19.55 -12.32 -16.83
N LEU A 70 -19.26 -13.14 -15.82
CA LEU A 70 -20.28 -13.75 -14.95
C LEU A 70 -20.79 -12.81 -13.86
N ALA A 71 -20.09 -11.69 -13.61
CA ALA A 71 -20.39 -10.76 -12.54
C ALA A 71 -20.28 -9.31 -13.02
N ALA A 72 -20.82 -8.39 -12.23
CA ALA A 72 -20.52 -6.97 -12.39
C ALA A 72 -19.03 -6.74 -12.13
N TRP A 73 -18.44 -5.82 -12.89
CA TRP A 73 -17.03 -5.49 -12.85
C TRP A 73 -16.85 -3.98 -12.95
N GLY A 74 -15.70 -3.50 -12.48
CA GLY A 74 -15.34 -2.09 -12.50
C GLY A 74 -14.00 -1.85 -11.82
N ARG A 75 -13.56 -0.60 -11.82
CA ARG A 75 -12.40 -0.11 -11.08
C ARG A 75 -12.81 1.10 -10.25
N CYS A 76 -12.14 1.29 -9.11
CA CYS A 76 -12.34 2.44 -8.23
C CYS A 76 -11.00 3.13 -8.06
N ASN A 77 -11.02 4.47 -8.07
CA ASN A 77 -9.87 5.25 -7.64
C ASN A 77 -9.82 5.23 -6.11
N LEU A 78 -8.62 5.31 -5.54
CA LEU A 78 -8.43 5.51 -4.11
C LEU A 78 -8.90 6.91 -3.71
N ALA A 79 -9.60 7.02 -2.59
CA ALA A 79 -9.97 8.31 -2.01
C ALA A 79 -8.93 8.81 -0.99
N HIS A 80 -8.20 7.92 -0.33
CA HIS A 80 -7.10 8.26 0.54
C HIS A 80 -5.85 8.71 -0.24
N TRP A 81 -4.93 9.38 0.47
CA TRP A 81 -3.70 9.88 -0.13
C TRP A 81 -2.61 8.80 -0.14
N GLY A 82 -1.97 8.59 -1.28
CA GLY A 82 -0.94 7.57 -1.46
C GLY A 82 -1.51 6.18 -1.75
N ALA A 83 -0.77 5.15 -1.39
CA ALA A 83 -1.14 3.74 -1.59
C ALA A 83 -0.87 2.91 -0.33
N ASP A 84 -1.26 3.46 0.83
CA ASP A 84 -1.03 2.84 2.13
C ASP A 84 -2.06 1.73 2.43
N THR A 85 -1.58 0.56 2.84
CA THR A 85 -2.42 -0.61 3.13
C THR A 85 -3.43 -0.34 4.25
N PHE A 86 -3.02 0.37 5.31
CA PHE A 86 -3.90 0.65 6.44
C PHE A 86 -5.04 1.60 6.05
N ALA A 87 -4.72 2.68 5.33
CA ALA A 87 -5.70 3.62 4.81
C ALA A 87 -6.66 2.94 3.82
N GLY A 88 -6.15 2.12 2.89
CA GLY A 88 -6.97 1.40 1.91
C GLY A 88 -7.99 0.44 2.55
N HIS A 89 -7.57 -0.34 3.56
CA HIS A 89 -8.50 -1.24 4.26
C HIS A 89 -9.58 -0.48 5.04
N ASN A 90 -9.24 0.66 5.65
CA ASN A 90 -10.21 1.53 6.31
C ASN A 90 -11.22 2.13 5.32
N GLU A 91 -10.76 2.52 4.13
CA GLU A 91 -11.62 3.05 3.07
C GLU A 91 -12.64 2.01 2.58
N ILE A 92 -12.22 0.76 2.38
CA ILE A 92 -13.11 -0.35 2.03
C ILE A 92 -14.20 -0.57 3.11
N GLN A 93 -13.88 -0.31 4.38
CA GLN A 93 -14.82 -0.40 5.49
C GLN A 93 -15.77 0.81 5.60
N GLY A 94 -15.57 1.84 4.77
CA GLY A 94 -16.41 3.05 4.71
C GLY A 94 -15.85 4.26 5.45
N ASN A 95 -14.62 4.19 5.96
CA ASN A 95 -13.95 5.35 6.57
C ASN A 95 -13.36 6.27 5.49
N ARG A 96 -13.09 7.52 5.87
CA ARG A 96 -12.34 8.48 5.04
C ARG A 96 -11.04 8.86 5.75
N PRO A 97 -9.92 8.16 5.48
CA PRO A 97 -8.64 8.46 6.09
C PRO A 97 -8.23 9.91 5.83
N LEU A 98 -7.67 10.56 6.86
CA LEU A 98 -7.06 11.87 6.71
C LEU A 98 -5.74 11.72 5.95
N ARG A 99 -5.32 12.81 5.30
CA ARG A 99 -4.00 12.85 4.67
C ARG A 99 -2.93 12.64 5.75
N PRO A 100 -1.97 11.71 5.56
CA PRO A 100 -0.92 11.48 6.54
C PRO A 100 -0.04 12.73 6.68
N VAL A 101 0.41 12.99 7.90
CA VAL A 101 1.44 13.98 8.18
C VAL A 101 2.78 13.29 8.00
N ILE A 102 3.55 13.73 6.99
CA ILE A 102 4.90 13.22 6.76
C ILE A 102 5.85 14.00 7.67
N SER A 103 6.58 13.28 8.52
CA SER A 103 7.64 13.84 9.36
C SER A 103 8.75 12.80 9.48
N LEU A 104 9.99 13.23 9.26
CA LEU A 104 11.15 12.39 9.50
C LEU A 104 11.22 12.03 10.98
N PHE A 105 11.56 10.79 11.29
CA PHE A 105 11.78 10.39 12.67
C PHE A 105 12.82 11.27 13.36
N SER A 106 13.86 11.73 12.64
CA SER A 106 14.85 12.68 13.17
C SER A 106 14.27 13.99 13.70
N THR A 107 13.10 14.41 13.20
CA THR A 107 12.38 15.60 13.68
C THR A 107 11.77 15.38 15.07
N VAL A 108 11.42 14.14 15.40
CA VAL A 108 10.75 13.77 16.66
C VAL A 108 11.62 12.91 17.58
N ALA A 109 12.79 12.46 17.12
CA ALA A 109 13.67 11.54 17.83
C ALA A 109 14.05 12.04 19.23
N GLY A 110 14.29 13.35 19.39
CA GLY A 110 14.56 13.93 20.70
C GLY A 110 13.39 13.82 21.69
N GLN A 111 12.16 13.99 21.21
CA GLN A 111 10.96 13.86 22.05
C GLN A 111 10.71 12.40 22.44
N VAL A 112 10.92 11.48 21.48
CA VAL A 112 10.80 10.04 21.70
C VAL A 112 11.85 9.56 22.70
N ARG A 113 13.11 9.96 22.51
CA ARG A 113 14.22 9.71 23.46
C ARG A 113 13.86 10.16 24.87
N ALA A 114 13.45 11.42 25.02
CA ALA A 114 13.13 11.98 26.34
C ALA A 114 12.02 11.19 27.06
N HIS A 115 10.97 10.77 26.33
CA HIS A 115 9.90 9.95 26.91
C HIS A 115 10.39 8.56 27.33
N LEU A 116 11.21 7.92 26.50
CA LEU A 116 11.76 6.60 26.80
C LEU A 116 12.72 6.64 28.00
N GLU A 117 13.60 7.65 28.07
CA GLU A 117 14.50 7.85 29.21
C GLU A 117 13.73 8.15 30.50
N GLN A 118 12.66 8.96 30.43
CA GLN A 118 11.76 9.21 31.57
C GLN A 118 11.03 7.94 32.04
N ALA A 119 10.72 7.03 31.12
CA ALA A 119 10.14 5.72 31.43
C ALA A 119 11.18 4.71 31.97
N GLY A 120 12.46 5.09 32.06
CA GLY A 120 13.54 4.29 32.64
C GLY A 120 14.31 3.44 31.63
N HIS A 121 14.14 3.65 30.34
CA HIS A 121 14.86 2.92 29.30
C HIS A 121 16.21 3.57 28.97
N ARG A 122 17.21 2.75 28.62
CA ARG A 122 18.47 3.24 28.08
C ARG A 122 18.31 3.49 26.58
N VAL A 123 18.58 4.71 26.14
CA VAL A 123 18.43 5.10 24.73
C VAL A 123 19.75 5.57 24.16
N GLU A 124 20.13 5.03 23.01
CA GLU A 124 21.36 5.37 22.28
C GLU A 124 21.00 5.76 20.83
N ASP A 125 21.85 6.55 20.18
CA ASP A 125 21.67 6.78 18.75
C ASP A 125 22.13 5.52 18.00
N ALA A 126 21.24 4.91 17.24
CA ALA A 126 21.56 3.73 16.44
C ALA A 126 22.20 4.12 15.10
N LEU A 127 21.80 5.28 14.56
CA LEU A 127 22.27 5.82 13.30
C LEU A 127 22.63 7.31 13.43
N PRO A 128 23.62 7.80 12.64
CA PRO A 128 23.96 9.23 12.61
C PRO A 128 22.76 10.09 12.19
N GLY A 129 22.66 11.29 12.78
CA GLY A 129 21.62 12.25 12.41
C GLY A 129 20.25 12.00 13.05
N GLY A 130 20.16 11.11 14.05
CA GLY A 130 18.93 10.89 14.81
C GLY A 130 17.82 10.16 14.03
N SER A 131 18.16 9.49 12.94
CA SER A 131 17.21 8.74 12.11
C SER A 131 16.73 7.43 12.75
N ALA A 132 17.46 6.93 13.77
CA ALA A 132 17.04 5.81 14.58
C ALA A 132 17.68 5.83 15.98
N LEU A 133 16.94 5.32 16.96
CA LEU A 133 17.34 5.11 18.35
C LEU A 133 17.43 3.61 18.65
N LEU A 134 18.42 3.21 19.45
CA LEU A 134 18.54 1.88 20.03
C LEU A 134 18.10 1.95 21.50
N VAL A 135 17.08 1.18 21.85
CA VAL A 135 16.50 1.14 23.19
C VAL A 135 16.90 -0.17 23.86
N ASP A 136 17.48 -0.07 25.06
CA ASP A 136 17.95 -1.17 25.90
C ASP A 136 18.91 -2.15 25.19
N GLY A 137 19.59 -1.68 24.13
CA GLY A 137 20.47 -2.50 23.30
C GLY A 137 19.74 -3.56 22.45
N GLN A 138 18.40 -3.50 22.36
CA GLN A 138 17.58 -4.58 21.79
C GLN A 138 16.57 -4.10 20.74
N ILE A 139 16.00 -2.91 20.92
CA ILE A 139 14.89 -2.42 20.08
C ILE A 139 15.36 -1.23 19.26
N LEU A 140 15.21 -1.30 17.95
CA LEU A 140 15.41 -0.17 17.05
C LEU A 140 14.10 0.60 16.90
N VAL A 141 14.13 1.90 17.16
CA VAL A 141 13.01 2.82 16.96
C VAL A 141 13.45 3.88 15.96
N GLY A 142 12.80 3.96 14.80
CA GLY A 142 13.16 4.89 13.74
C GLY A 142 12.05 5.00 12.69
N ASP A 143 12.36 5.65 11.58
CA ASP A 143 11.49 5.61 10.40
C ASP A 143 11.29 4.15 9.96
N ASN A 144 10.09 3.84 9.47
CA ASN A 144 9.81 2.49 8.97
C ASN A 144 10.71 2.23 7.74
N LEU A 145 11.63 1.27 7.90
CA LEU A 145 12.60 0.86 6.88
C LEU A 145 11.94 0.21 5.65
N GLU A 146 10.68 -0.22 5.77
CA GLU A 146 9.92 -0.87 4.69
C GLU A 146 9.05 0.10 3.88
N THR A 147 8.87 1.34 4.37
CA THR A 147 8.16 2.38 3.61
C THR A 147 9.15 3.26 2.85
N ASP A 148 8.67 3.87 1.77
CA ASP A 148 9.37 4.96 1.10
C ASP A 148 9.97 5.90 2.17
N PRO A 149 11.27 6.23 2.10
CA PRO A 149 11.89 7.16 3.04
C PRO A 149 11.00 8.40 3.13
N GLY A 150 10.66 8.80 4.37
CA GLY A 150 9.97 10.08 4.59
C GLY A 150 10.69 11.13 3.77
N ARG A 151 10.01 11.66 2.74
CA ARG A 151 10.63 12.62 1.83
C ARG A 151 10.78 13.96 2.51
#